data_AF-A0A950A988-F1
#
_entry.id   AF-A0A950A988-F1
#
_cell.length_a   1.000
_cell.length_b   1.000
_cell.length_c   1.000
_cell.angle_alpha   90.00
_cell.angle_beta   90.00
_cell.angle_gamma   90.00
#
_symmetry.space_group_name_H-M   'P 1'
#
loop_
_entity.id
_entity.type
_entity.pdbx_description
1 polymer ?
#
loop_
_entity_poly.entity_id
_entity_poly.type
_entity_poly.pdbx_seq_one_letter_code
_entity_poly.pdbx_strand_id
1 'polypeptide(L)'
;MATPYFDRMLYSYLEVNAWLSNAILNGFGQHTQVSEVTIESPQFAIAIRRGCDAVEPTWLFCAAILSFRAPLMRKLLGILAGTVLLQLLNLVRIVTLYWIGIYMPDIFDSAHMEIWPTVFIIVAIVLFIGWIEWSPNPQWACR
;
A
#
# COMPACT_ATOMS: atom_id res chain seq x y z
N MET A 1 12.93 8.22 16.09
CA MET A 1 12.38 7.57 17.30
C MET A 1 10.87 7.79 17.28
N ALA A 2 10.11 6.85 16.71
CA ALA A 2 8.66 6.94 16.70
C ALA A 2 8.13 6.72 18.13
N THR A 3 6.99 7.31 18.46
CA THR A 3 6.36 7.11 19.77
C THR A 3 5.82 5.67 19.86
N PRO A 4 5.80 5.04 21.04
CA PRO A 4 5.37 3.64 21.21
C PRO A 4 3.93 3.37 20.72
N TYR A 5 3.09 4.40 20.64
CA TYR A 5 1.74 4.33 20.07
C TYR A 5 1.73 4.12 18.56
N PHE A 6 2.56 4.87 17.83
CA PHE A 6 2.65 4.77 16.38
C PHE A 6 3.17 3.39 15.96
N ASP A 7 4.12 2.86 16.73
CA ASP A 7 4.68 1.54 16.50
C ASP A 7 3.66 0.42 16.64
N ARG A 8 2.77 0.52 17.65
CA ARG A 8 1.68 -0.44 17.85
C ARG A 8 0.63 -0.36 16.73
N MET A 9 0.27 0.86 16.30
CA MET A 9 -0.69 1.04 15.20
C MET A 9 -0.17 0.45 13.89
N LEU A 10 1.11 0.68 13.58
CA LEU A 10 1.76 0.08 12.41
C LEU A 10 1.80 -1.45 12.49
N TYR A 11 2.09 -2.00 13.67
CA TYR A 11 2.14 -3.46 13.84
C TYR A 11 0.78 -4.12 13.57
N SER A 12 -0.31 -3.56 14.12
CA SER A 12 -1.66 -4.06 13.85
C SER A 12 -2.05 -3.95 12.37
N TYR A 13 -1.59 -2.91 11.68
CA TYR A 13 -1.79 -2.79 10.23
C TYR A 13 -1.04 -3.87 9.44
N LEU A 14 0.19 -4.20 9.84
CA LEU A 14 0.98 -5.26 9.22
C LEU A 14 0.33 -6.63 9.41
N GLU A 15 -0.18 -6.93 10.61
CA GLU A 15 -0.92 -8.17 10.90
C GLU A 15 -2.16 -8.32 10.03
N VAL A 16 -2.96 -7.25 9.88
CA VAL A 16 -4.16 -7.26 9.01
C VAL A 16 -3.77 -7.53 7.56
N ASN A 17 -2.68 -6.92 7.08
CA ASN A 17 -2.19 -7.18 5.72
C ASN A 17 -1.69 -8.60 5.53
N ALA A 18 -0.97 -9.16 6.50
CA ALA A 18 -0.52 -10.53 6.45
C ALA A 18 -1.70 -11.49 6.39
N TRP A 19 -2.71 -11.28 7.23
CA TRP A 19 -3.92 -12.09 7.26
C TRP A 19 -4.73 -12.02 5.95
N LEU A 20 -4.96 -10.81 5.43
CA LEU A 20 -5.67 -10.60 4.15
C LEU A 20 -4.92 -11.24 2.98
N SER A 21 -3.61 -11.04 2.91
CA SER A 21 -2.79 -11.61 1.84
C SER A 21 -2.76 -13.13 1.92
N ASN A 22 -2.69 -13.70 3.12
CA ASN A 22 -2.78 -15.15 3.34
C ASN A 22 -4.14 -15.73 2.95
N ALA A 23 -5.24 -15.01 3.22
CA ALA A 23 -6.57 -15.43 2.78
C ALA A 23 -6.65 -15.49 1.25
N ILE A 24 -6.08 -14.51 0.55
CA ILE A 24 -6.00 -14.48 -0.91
C ILE A 24 -5.14 -15.65 -1.43
N LEU A 25 -3.95 -15.86 -0.87
CA LEU A 25 -3.04 -16.94 -1.27
C LEU A 25 -3.61 -18.33 -1.04
N ASN A 26 -4.30 -18.55 0.08
CA ASN A 26 -5.03 -19.79 0.32
C ASN A 26 -6.22 -19.97 -0.64
N GLY A 27 -6.89 -18.90 -1.03
CA GLY A 27 -7.87 -18.92 -2.12
C GLY A 27 -7.29 -19.39 -3.46
N PHE A 28 -6.01 -19.12 -3.71
CA PHE A 28 -5.23 -19.63 -4.84
C PHE A 28 -4.56 -20.99 -4.58
N GLY A 29 -4.88 -21.68 -3.49
CA GLY A 29 -4.41 -23.04 -3.19
C GLY A 29 -2.97 -23.14 -2.68
N GLN A 30 -2.37 -22.05 -2.19
CA GLN A 30 -0.96 -22.02 -1.76
C GLN A 30 -0.71 -22.57 -0.34
N HIS A 31 -1.75 -23.05 0.37
CA HIS A 31 -1.66 -23.66 1.72
C HIS A 31 -0.71 -22.92 2.69
N THR A 32 -0.83 -21.59 2.71
CA THR A 32 0.05 -20.71 3.49
C THR A 32 -0.47 -20.51 4.91
N GLN A 33 0.43 -20.29 5.87
CA GLN A 33 0.11 -19.93 7.25
C GLN A 33 0.74 -18.58 7.60
N VAL A 34 0.10 -17.83 8.52
CA VAL A 34 0.64 -16.57 9.02
C VAL A 34 1.20 -16.79 10.42
N SER A 35 2.48 -16.44 10.60
CA SER A 35 3.13 -16.35 11.91
C SER A 35 3.48 -14.89 12.15
N GLU A 36 2.70 -14.22 13.03
CA GLU A 36 2.76 -12.78 13.30
C GLU A 36 2.56 -11.91 12.03
N VAL A 37 3.65 -11.48 11.40
CA VAL A 37 3.67 -10.66 10.17
C VAL A 37 4.34 -11.37 8.99
N THR A 38 4.64 -12.66 9.15
CA THR A 38 5.30 -13.49 8.15
C THR A 38 4.30 -14.47 7.55
N ILE A 39 4.23 -14.52 6.22
CA ILE A 39 3.46 -15.50 5.48
C ILE A 39 4.41 -16.63 5.08
N GLU A 40 4.14 -17.82 5.58
CA GLU A 40 5.01 -18.98 5.43
C GLU A 40 4.29 -20.11 4.72
N SER A 41 5.06 -20.86 3.94
CA SER A 41 4.66 -22.09 3.25
C SER A 41 5.85 -23.05 3.26
N PRO A 42 5.64 -24.35 3.00
CA PRO A 42 6.73 -25.31 2.92
C PRO A 42 7.81 -24.95 1.89
N GLN A 43 7.49 -24.11 0.91
CA GLN A 43 8.34 -23.75 -0.22
C GLN A 43 9.00 -22.36 -0.07
N PHE A 44 8.36 -21.44 0.65
CA PHE A 44 8.80 -20.04 0.75
C PHE A 44 8.18 -19.32 1.95
N ALA A 45 8.94 -18.37 2.51
CA ALA A 45 8.51 -17.52 3.61
C ALA A 45 8.82 -16.05 3.29
N ILE A 46 7.82 -15.18 3.46
CA ILE A 46 7.98 -13.73 3.26
C ILE A 46 7.50 -12.96 4.48
N ALA A 47 8.42 -12.19 5.08
CA ALA A 47 8.13 -11.35 6.23
C ALA A 47 7.76 -9.94 5.77
N ILE A 48 6.57 -9.46 6.14
CA ILE A 48 6.14 -8.08 5.84
C ILE A 48 6.76 -7.17 6.91
N ARG A 49 7.86 -6.50 6.56
CA ARG A 49 8.53 -5.54 7.44
C ARG A 49 8.15 -4.10 7.09
N ARG A 50 8.33 -3.20 8.05
CA ARG A 50 8.19 -1.75 7.84
C ARG A 50 9.11 -1.28 6.72
N GLY A 51 8.61 -0.40 5.85
CA GLY A 51 9.29 0.03 4.63
C GLY A 51 9.02 -0.88 3.42
N CYS A 52 8.39 -2.04 3.65
CA CYS A 52 7.90 -2.93 2.60
C CYS A 52 6.36 -2.88 2.48
N ASP A 53 5.75 -1.86 3.06
CA ASP A 53 4.31 -1.64 3.12
C ASP A 53 3.89 -0.36 2.37
N ALA A 54 2.62 -0.28 1.96
CA ALA A 54 2.07 0.88 1.23
C ALA A 54 1.87 2.14 2.09
N VAL A 55 2.47 2.15 3.27
CA VAL A 55 2.23 3.12 4.31
C VAL A 55 2.90 4.46 3.99
N GLU A 56 4.17 4.42 3.57
CA GLU A 56 4.92 5.60 3.12
C GLU A 56 4.26 6.32 1.93
N PRO A 57 3.92 5.63 0.81
CA PRO A 57 3.26 6.29 -0.32
C PRO A 57 1.87 6.82 0.04
N THR A 58 1.13 6.15 0.95
CA THR A 58 -0.17 6.63 1.41
C THR A 58 -0.06 7.94 2.18
N TRP A 59 0.92 8.10 3.07
CA TRP A 59 1.13 9.37 3.77
C TRP A 59 1.52 10.51 2.83
N LEU A 60 2.39 10.24 1.86
CA LEU A 60 2.77 11.24 0.85
C LEU A 60 1.56 11.67 0.02
N PHE A 61 0.72 10.71 -0.40
CA PHE A 61 -0.54 10.98 -1.09
C PHE A 61 -1.50 11.83 -0.25
N CYS A 62 -1.67 11.48 1.03
CA CYS A 62 -2.52 12.25 1.95
C CYS A 62 -1.99 13.68 2.13
N ALA A 63 -0.68 13.84 2.29
CA ALA A 63 -0.04 15.15 2.39
C ALA A 63 -0.26 15.99 1.12
N ALA A 64 -0.16 15.37 -0.07
CA ALA A 64 -0.44 16.01 -1.34
C ALA A 64 -1.88 16.55 -1.40
N ILE A 65 -2.89 15.75 -1.06
CA ILE A 65 -4.30 16.19 -1.02
C ILE A 65 -4.51 17.31 0.01
N LEU A 66 -3.93 17.18 1.20
CA LEU A 66 -4.10 18.15 2.27
C LEU A 66 -3.53 19.53 1.91
N SER A 67 -2.45 19.57 1.13
CA SER A 67 -1.79 20.79 0.66
C SER A 67 -2.68 21.66 -0.25
N PHE A 68 -3.61 21.07 -1.00
CA PHE A 68 -4.48 21.79 -1.94
C PHE A 68 -5.70 22.41 -1.25
N ARG A 69 -6.18 23.56 -1.72
CA ARG A 69 -7.42 24.19 -1.22
C ARG A 69 -8.64 23.56 -1.89
N ALA A 70 -9.28 22.63 -1.20
CA ALA A 70 -10.53 21.97 -1.60
C ALA A 70 -11.47 21.88 -0.38
N PRO A 71 -12.80 21.77 -0.57
CA PRO A 71 -13.73 21.58 0.55
C PRO A 71 -13.39 20.29 1.30
N LEU A 72 -13.53 20.32 2.63
CA LEU A 72 -13.07 19.25 3.51
C LEU A 72 -13.63 17.87 3.12
N MET A 73 -14.90 17.81 2.69
CA MET A 73 -15.53 16.55 2.25
C MET A 73 -14.88 15.97 1.01
N ARG A 74 -14.44 16.79 0.04
CA ARG A 74 -13.74 16.29 -1.15
C ARG A 74 -12.33 15.80 -0.82
N LYS A 75 -11.66 16.46 0.12
CA LYS A 75 -10.37 15.98 0.64
C LYS A 75 -10.53 14.63 1.33
N LEU A 76 -11.52 14.49 2.22
CA LEU A 76 -11.77 13.26 2.95
C LEU A 76 -12.14 12.11 2.00
N LEU A 77 -13.00 12.34 1.00
CA LEU A 77 -13.34 11.33 0.00
C LEU A 77 -12.13 10.94 -0.85
N GLY A 78 -11.31 11.92 -1.28
CA GLY A 78 -10.09 11.66 -2.03
C GLY A 78 -9.06 10.85 -1.25
N ILE A 79 -8.82 11.24 0.01
CA ILE A 79 -7.92 10.54 0.93
C ILE A 79 -8.43 9.11 1.15
N LEU A 80 -9.71 8.94 1.43
CA LEU A 80 -10.30 7.62 1.68
C LEU A 80 -10.19 6.72 0.45
N ALA A 81 -10.64 7.21 -0.72
CA ALA A 81 -10.60 6.44 -1.96
C ALA A 81 -9.17 6.09 -2.38
N GLY A 82 -8.25 7.05 -2.33
CA GLY A 82 -6.85 6.81 -2.68
C GLY A 82 -6.16 5.87 -1.70
N THR A 83 -6.44 5.99 -0.39
CA THR A 83 -5.91 5.06 0.62
C THR A 83 -6.39 3.64 0.37
N VAL A 84 -7.68 3.44 0.08
CA VAL A 84 -8.22 2.11 -0.26
C VAL A 84 -7.55 1.54 -1.51
N LEU A 85 -7.39 2.33 -2.57
CA LEU A 85 -6.77 1.88 -3.81
C LEU A 85 -5.28 1.53 -3.63
N LEU A 86 -4.53 2.34 -2.87
CA LEU A 86 -3.14 2.04 -2.52
C LEU A 86 -3.03 0.79 -1.63
N GLN A 87 -4.00 0.56 -0.75
CA GLN A 87 -4.05 -0.65 0.06
C GLN A 87 -4.31 -1.91 -0.77
N LEU A 88 -5.19 -1.82 -1.77
CA LEU A 88 -5.41 -2.92 -2.72
C LEU A 88 -4.15 -3.21 -3.53
N LEU A 89 -3.45 -2.16 -3.98
CA LEU A 89 -2.17 -2.31 -4.67
C LEU A 89 -1.12 -2.99 -3.78
N ASN A 90 -1.13 -2.74 -2.47
CA ASN A 90 -0.27 -3.43 -1.50
C ASN A 90 -0.52 -4.94 -1.46
N LEU A 91 -1.79 -5.36 -1.47
CA LEU A 91 -2.14 -6.78 -1.49
C LEU A 91 -1.64 -7.43 -2.78
N VAL A 92 -1.80 -6.77 -3.92
CA VAL A 92 -1.26 -7.24 -5.21
C VAL A 92 0.26 -7.36 -5.15
N ARG A 93 0.96 -6.38 -4.55
CA ARG A 93 2.40 -6.46 -4.32
C ARG A 93 2.80 -7.70 -3.54
N ILE A 94 2.17 -7.93 -2.39
CA ILE A 94 2.53 -9.05 -1.51
C ILE A 94 2.32 -10.39 -2.23
N VAL A 95 1.18 -10.57 -2.89
CA VAL A 95 0.87 -11.80 -3.65
C VAL A 95 1.86 -12.02 -4.79
N THR A 96 2.18 -10.96 -5.53
CA THR A 96 3.13 -11.05 -6.66
C THR A 96 4.54 -11.35 -6.17
N LEU A 97 5.00 -10.70 -5.09
CA LEU A 97 6.30 -10.96 -4.49
C LEU A 97 6.41 -12.37 -3.93
N TYR A 98 5.33 -12.92 -3.36
CA TYR A 98 5.28 -14.30 -2.92
C TYR A 98 5.53 -15.26 -4.10
N TRP A 99 4.86 -15.08 -5.24
CA TRP A 99 5.10 -15.91 -6.42
C TRP A 99 6.49 -15.70 -7.03
N ILE A 100 6.97 -14.45 -7.12
CA ILE A 100 8.34 -14.18 -7.59
C ILE A 100 9.36 -14.89 -6.68
N GLY A 101 9.17 -14.86 -5.36
CA GLY A 101 10.05 -15.54 -4.42
C GLY A 101 10.12 -17.06 -4.61
N ILE A 102 9.01 -17.69 -5.04
CA ILE A 102 8.97 -19.12 -5.34
C ILE A 102 9.60 -19.44 -6.69
N TYR A 103 9.22 -18.73 -7.74
CA TYR A 103 9.53 -19.13 -9.13
C TYR A 103 10.78 -18.44 -9.70
N MET A 104 11.11 -17.24 -9.22
CA MET A 104 12.20 -16.39 -9.76
C MET A 104 12.89 -15.61 -8.62
N PRO A 105 13.54 -16.30 -7.67
CA PRO A 105 14.16 -15.64 -6.50
C PRO A 105 15.25 -14.63 -6.88
N ASP A 106 15.93 -14.83 -8.02
CA ASP A 106 17.01 -13.94 -8.48
C ASP A 106 16.56 -12.50 -8.74
N ILE A 107 15.29 -12.29 -9.10
CA ILE A 107 14.73 -10.95 -9.35
C ILE A 107 13.93 -10.40 -8.14
N PHE A 108 13.81 -11.19 -7.07
CA PHE A 108 12.98 -10.82 -5.92
C PHE A 108 13.40 -9.49 -5.31
N ASP A 109 14.70 -9.29 -5.08
CA ASP A 109 15.23 -8.08 -4.48
C ASP A 109 15.00 -6.84 -5.36
N SER A 110 15.24 -6.95 -6.67
CA SER A 110 14.97 -5.86 -7.62
C SER A 110 13.47 -5.54 -7.69
N ALA A 111 12.62 -6.56 -7.74
CA ALA A 111 11.17 -6.37 -7.75
C ALA A 111 10.70 -5.68 -6.46
N HIS A 112 11.26 -6.10 -5.33
CA HIS A 112 10.92 -5.62 -4.00
C HIS A 112 11.38 -4.17 -3.75
N MET A 113 12.61 -3.82 -4.12
CA MET A 113 13.26 -2.54 -3.77
C MET A 113 13.12 -1.45 -4.84
N GLU A 114 12.93 -1.83 -6.11
CA GLU A 114 12.96 -0.86 -7.22
C GLU A 114 11.63 -0.80 -7.96
N ILE A 115 11.14 -1.96 -8.41
CA ILE A 115 9.95 -2.02 -9.29
C ILE A 115 8.70 -1.60 -8.53
N TRP A 116 8.40 -2.27 -7.42
CA TRP A 116 7.19 -1.98 -6.65
C TRP A 116 7.15 -0.55 -6.12
N PRO A 117 8.19 -0.01 -5.47
CA PRO A 117 8.20 1.38 -5.05
C PRO A 117 7.95 2.36 -6.20
N THR A 118 8.54 2.13 -7.38
CA THR A 118 8.30 2.96 -8.57
C THR A 118 6.84 2.91 -9.01
N VAL A 119 6.23 1.72 -9.05
CA VAL A 119 4.81 1.54 -9.37
C VAL A 119 3.92 2.29 -8.38
N PHE A 120 4.22 2.22 -7.08
CA PHE A 120 3.48 2.96 -6.05
C PHE A 120 3.51 4.47 -6.27
N ILE A 121 4.67 5.04 -6.62
CA ILE A 121 4.82 6.47 -6.89
C ILE A 121 3.97 6.87 -8.10
N ILE A 122 4.07 6.11 -9.20
CA ILE A 122 3.30 6.39 -10.42
C ILE A 122 1.79 6.35 -10.13
N VAL A 123 1.32 5.31 -9.44
CA VAL A 123 -0.10 5.18 -9.10
C VAL A 123 -0.55 6.30 -8.16
N ALA A 124 0.24 6.67 -7.16
CA ALA A 124 -0.10 7.78 -6.26
C ALA A 124 -0.24 9.11 -7.02
N ILE A 125 0.64 9.38 -8.00
CA ILE A 125 0.54 10.56 -8.88
C ILE A 125 -0.73 10.50 -9.72
N VAL A 126 -1.04 9.37 -10.34
CA VAL A 126 -2.25 9.20 -11.15
C VAL A 126 -3.52 9.40 -10.32
N LEU A 127 -3.58 8.79 -9.13
CA LEU A 127 -4.70 8.98 -8.20
C LEU A 127 -4.85 10.44 -7.78
N PHE A 128 -3.72 11.13 -7.58
CA PHE A 128 -3.71 12.52 -7.17
C PHE A 128 -4.20 13.45 -8.29
N ILE A 129 -3.73 13.24 -9.52
CA ILE A 129 -4.20 13.97 -10.71
C ILE A 129 -5.69 13.71 -10.93
N GLY A 130 -6.12 12.45 -10.88
CA GLY A 130 -7.53 12.09 -11.02
C GLY A 130 -8.41 12.71 -9.93
N TRP A 131 -7.90 12.82 -8.69
CA TRP A 131 -8.60 13.53 -7.63
C TRP A 131 -8.71 15.05 -7.90
N ILE A 132 -7.65 15.68 -8.41
CA ILE A 132 -7.68 17.11 -8.79
C ILE A 132 -8.75 17.33 -9.87
N GLU A 133 -8.73 16.53 -10.94
CA GLU A 133 -9.70 16.65 -12.03
C GLU A 133 -11.14 16.45 -11.55
N TRP A 134 -11.36 15.49 -10.66
CA TRP A 134 -12.66 15.24 -10.05
C TRP A 134 -13.09 16.29 -9.02
N SER A 135 -12.14 17.05 -8.45
CA SER A 135 -12.39 18.06 -7.43
C SER A 135 -12.47 19.48 -8.04
N PRO A 136 -13.63 19.90 -8.61
CA PRO A 136 -13.83 21.25 -9.13
C PRO A 136 -13.45 22.32 -8.11
N ASN A 137 -12.73 23.33 -8.60
CA ASN A 137 -12.20 24.45 -7.84
C ASN A 137 -13.30 25.22 -7.07
N PRO A 138 -13.06 25.55 -5.80
CA PRO A 138 -13.69 26.70 -5.15
C PRO A 138 -13.11 28.01 -5.74
N GLN A 139 -13.81 28.59 -6.72
CA GLN A 139 -13.89 30.02 -7.12
C GLN A 139 -12.65 30.94 -7.28
N TRP A 140 -11.41 30.56 -6.96
CA TRP A 140 -10.24 31.44 -7.18
C TRP A 140 -9.64 31.33 -8.60
N ALA A 141 -10.18 30.45 -9.46
CA ALA A 141 -9.76 30.30 -10.87
C ALA A 141 -10.29 31.40 -11.82
N CYS A 142 -11.02 32.40 -11.30
CA CYS A 142 -11.38 33.63 -12.02
C CYS A 142 -11.20 34.85 -11.11
N ARG A 143 -9.96 35.30 -10.90
CA ARG A 143 -9.63 36.72 -10.72
C ARG A 143 -8.30 37.00 -11.39
#